data_AF-A0A7Y5GE42-F1
#
_entry.id   AF-A0A7Y5GE42-F1
#
_cell.length_a   1.000
_cell.length_b   1.000
_cell.length_c   1.000
_cell.angle_alpha   90.00
_cell.angle_beta   90.00
_cell.angle_gamma   90.00
#
_symmetry.space_group_name_H-M   'P 1'
#
loop_
_entity.id
_entity.type
_entity.pdbx_description
1 polymer ?
#
loop_
_entity_poly.entity_id
_entity_poly.type
_entity_poly.pdbx_seq_one_letter_code
_entity_poly.pdbx_strand_id
1 'polypeptide(L)'
;NNVNNLGNVERQEVLTLRHPELVKVQVAMVKKIVTELNGFDNLYYEICNEPYFGGVTLEWQAHIAGVIAETEKTLPKRHLIAQNIANGSRKIENPNPLVSIFNFHYSRPPESVAMNYGLNKAIGNNETGFDGMEDATYRIQGWEFLLAGGALYNNLDYSFVAGSEGGTFQYPPAQPGGGSTRLRQHLRNLHDFMDRISFIHMKPDRSILAGGLPENDSFQALVEPGKSYAVYIHHGRVVKDARPRYQVDATPHHLALELQLPAGTYHMMWVNPKSANVEKSGTLRHPGGKATLDSPEYTEDIALRLTAN
;
A
#
# COMPACT_ATOMS: atom_id res chain seq x y z
N ASN A 1 -25.10 -8.23 -24.44
CA ASN A 1 -24.65 -9.50 -23.85
C ASN A 1 -25.05 -10.63 -24.79
N ASN A 2 -24.09 -11.15 -25.54
CA ASN A 2 -24.28 -12.19 -26.57
C ASN A 2 -24.56 -13.59 -26.02
N VAL A 3 -24.40 -13.80 -24.70
CA VAL A 3 -24.60 -15.10 -24.05
C VAL A 3 -25.95 -15.16 -23.33
N ASN A 4 -26.33 -14.08 -22.65
CA ASN A 4 -27.51 -14.06 -21.77
C ASN A 4 -28.75 -13.44 -22.45
N ASN A 5 -28.68 -13.09 -23.73
CA ASN A 5 -29.71 -12.37 -24.48
C ASN A 5 -30.20 -11.07 -23.81
N LEU A 6 -29.34 -10.46 -23.00
CA LEU A 6 -29.55 -9.13 -22.42
C LEU A 6 -28.86 -8.10 -23.33
N GLY A 7 -29.63 -7.23 -23.96
CA GLY A 7 -29.16 -6.15 -24.83
C GLY A 7 -30.08 -4.95 -24.66
N ASN A 8 -29.61 -3.75 -25.02
CA ASN A 8 -30.22 -2.47 -24.66
C ASN A 8 -29.96 -2.01 -23.22
N VAL A 9 -28.70 -2.13 -22.79
CA VAL A 9 -28.18 -1.51 -21.57
C VAL A 9 -27.11 -0.51 -21.98
N GLU A 10 -27.24 0.74 -21.54
CA GLU A 10 -26.23 1.77 -21.78
C GLU A 10 -24.90 1.37 -21.13
N ARG A 11 -23.78 1.64 -21.80
CA ARG A 11 -22.45 1.22 -21.33
C ARG A 11 -22.16 1.68 -19.91
N GLN A 12 -22.61 2.88 -19.54
CA GLN A 12 -22.40 3.47 -18.21
C GLN A 12 -23.39 2.97 -17.15
N GLU A 13 -24.39 2.18 -17.54
CA GLU A 13 -25.44 1.69 -16.64
C GLU A 13 -25.24 0.22 -16.24
N VAL A 14 -24.22 -0.45 -16.78
CA VAL A 14 -23.95 -1.88 -16.57
C VAL A 14 -23.73 -2.21 -15.10
N LEU A 15 -23.06 -1.33 -14.35
CA LEU A 15 -22.74 -1.52 -12.93
C LEU A 15 -23.59 -0.58 -12.05
N THR A 16 -24.90 -0.61 -12.32
CA THR A 16 -25.95 0.08 -11.58
C THR A 16 -27.07 -0.90 -11.23
N LEU A 17 -28.04 -0.48 -10.42
CA LEU A 17 -29.23 -1.29 -10.12
C LEU A 17 -30.41 -1.04 -11.08
N ARG A 18 -30.22 -0.27 -12.17
CA ARG A 18 -31.30 0.15 -13.08
C ARG A 18 -31.86 -0.96 -13.97
N HIS A 19 -31.12 -2.05 -14.14
CA HIS A 19 -31.43 -3.13 -15.09
C HIS A 19 -31.62 -4.46 -14.35
N PRO A 20 -32.82 -4.77 -13.81
CA PRO A 20 -33.03 -5.90 -12.90
C PRO A 20 -32.61 -7.26 -13.48
N GLU A 21 -32.86 -7.50 -14.76
CA GLU A 21 -32.47 -8.77 -15.40
C GLU A 21 -30.94 -8.90 -15.53
N LEU A 22 -30.22 -7.79 -15.73
CA LEU A 22 -28.75 -7.78 -15.70
C LEU A 22 -28.23 -8.01 -14.28
N VAL A 23 -28.82 -7.34 -13.29
CA VAL A 23 -28.46 -7.51 -11.87
C VAL A 23 -28.65 -8.96 -11.45
N LYS A 24 -29.73 -9.64 -11.86
CA LYS A 24 -29.92 -11.08 -11.58
C LYS A 24 -28.77 -11.94 -12.09
N VAL A 25 -28.28 -11.69 -13.31
CA VAL A 25 -27.13 -12.42 -13.88
C VAL A 25 -25.84 -12.13 -13.11
N GLN A 26 -25.60 -10.87 -12.75
CA GLN A 26 -24.44 -10.47 -11.94
C GLN A 26 -24.46 -11.14 -10.56
N VAL A 27 -25.62 -11.13 -9.89
CA VAL A 27 -25.83 -11.80 -8.60
C VAL A 27 -25.59 -13.30 -8.70
N ALA A 28 -26.11 -13.96 -9.75
CA ALA A 28 -25.91 -15.38 -9.96
C ALA A 28 -24.41 -15.71 -10.16
N MET A 29 -23.69 -14.89 -10.92
CA MET A 29 -22.24 -15.02 -11.11
C MET A 29 -21.49 -14.87 -9.77
N VAL A 30 -21.78 -13.82 -9.00
CA VAL A 30 -21.13 -13.59 -7.70
C VAL A 30 -21.40 -14.75 -6.74
N LYS A 31 -22.66 -15.19 -6.62
CA LYS A 31 -23.03 -16.35 -5.80
C LYS A 31 -22.24 -17.60 -6.17
N LYS A 32 -22.12 -17.87 -7.48
CA LYS A 32 -21.36 -19.01 -7.96
C LYS A 32 -19.88 -18.89 -7.59
N ILE A 33 -19.23 -17.77 -7.89
CA ILE A 33 -17.81 -17.55 -7.55
C ILE A 33 -17.57 -17.72 -6.05
N VAL A 34 -18.40 -17.08 -5.23
CA VAL A 34 -18.27 -17.15 -3.77
C VAL A 34 -18.47 -18.57 -3.24
N THR A 35 -19.45 -19.30 -3.76
CA THR A 35 -19.71 -20.69 -3.35
C THR A 35 -18.56 -21.62 -3.73
N GLU A 36 -18.11 -21.57 -4.98
CA GLU A 36 -17.07 -22.47 -5.51
C GLU A 36 -15.70 -22.21 -4.85
N LEU A 37 -15.41 -20.95 -4.50
CA LEU A 37 -14.15 -20.57 -3.90
C LEU A 37 -14.18 -20.56 -2.36
N ASN A 38 -15.32 -20.87 -1.71
CA ASN A 38 -15.44 -20.75 -0.26
C ASN A 38 -14.47 -21.69 0.50
N GLY A 39 -14.02 -22.79 -0.11
CA GLY A 39 -13.08 -23.72 0.53
C GLY A 39 -11.66 -23.18 0.69
N PHE A 40 -11.27 -22.14 -0.03
CA PHE A 40 -9.91 -21.56 -0.01
C PHE A 40 -9.78 -20.50 1.10
N ASP A 41 -8.59 -20.22 1.62
CA ASP A 41 -8.35 -19.17 2.64
C ASP A 41 -7.32 -18.12 2.19
N ASN A 42 -6.84 -18.26 0.96
CA ASN A 42 -5.81 -17.42 0.35
C ASN A 42 -6.40 -16.41 -0.65
N LEU A 43 -7.61 -15.92 -0.40
CA LEU A 43 -8.29 -14.94 -1.26
C LEU A 43 -9.11 -13.92 -0.46
N TYR A 44 -9.39 -12.80 -1.10
CA TYR A 44 -10.41 -11.83 -0.72
C TYR A 44 -11.17 -11.40 -1.98
N TYR A 45 -12.36 -10.81 -1.81
CA TYR A 45 -13.17 -10.35 -2.94
C TYR A 45 -13.08 -8.83 -3.08
N GLU A 46 -12.43 -8.34 -4.14
CA GLU A 46 -12.56 -6.94 -4.54
C GLU A 46 -13.80 -6.75 -5.41
N ILE A 47 -14.69 -5.84 -5.01
CA ILE A 47 -16.01 -5.66 -5.65
C ILE A 47 -15.87 -5.27 -7.13
N CYS A 48 -14.98 -4.33 -7.43
CA CYS A 48 -14.77 -3.79 -8.76
C CYS A 48 -13.48 -2.97 -8.80
N ASN A 49 -12.79 -3.02 -9.94
CA ASN A 49 -11.62 -2.19 -10.24
C ASN A 49 -12.04 -0.79 -10.70
N GLU A 50 -11.43 0.26 -10.13
CA GLU A 50 -11.60 1.67 -10.51
C GLU A 50 -13.06 2.15 -10.72
N PRO A 51 -13.95 2.01 -9.70
CA PRO A 51 -15.37 2.34 -9.83
C PRO A 51 -15.65 3.84 -10.02
N TYR A 52 -14.65 4.71 -9.83
CA TYR A 52 -14.72 6.14 -10.12
C TYR A 52 -14.68 6.45 -11.62
N PHE A 53 -14.52 5.45 -12.49
CA PHE A 53 -14.74 5.55 -13.92
C PHE A 53 -16.03 4.83 -14.35
N GLY A 54 -16.63 5.26 -15.47
CA GLY A 54 -17.60 4.44 -16.18
C GLY A 54 -19.00 4.27 -15.56
N GLY A 55 -19.37 5.08 -14.56
CA GLY A 55 -20.76 5.15 -14.06
C GLY A 55 -21.13 4.11 -12.99
N VAL A 56 -20.14 3.47 -12.34
CA VAL A 56 -20.39 2.52 -11.25
C VAL A 56 -20.97 3.24 -10.04
N THR A 57 -22.11 2.78 -9.53
CA THR A 57 -22.75 3.44 -8.37
C THR A 57 -22.40 2.79 -7.05
N LEU A 58 -22.47 3.56 -5.96
CA LEU A 58 -22.24 3.05 -4.61
C LEU A 58 -23.31 2.05 -4.18
N GLU A 59 -24.56 2.21 -4.64
CA GLU A 59 -25.65 1.28 -4.36
C GLU A 59 -25.41 -0.09 -4.99
N TRP A 60 -24.89 -0.12 -6.21
CA TRP A 60 -24.52 -1.38 -6.86
C TRP A 60 -23.36 -2.06 -6.12
N GLN A 61 -22.31 -1.31 -5.76
CA GLN A 61 -21.20 -1.86 -4.97
C GLN A 61 -21.67 -2.41 -3.61
N ALA A 62 -22.54 -1.69 -2.92
CA ALA A 62 -23.13 -2.13 -1.66
C ALA A 62 -24.00 -3.38 -1.83
N HIS A 63 -24.76 -3.46 -2.92
CA HIS A 63 -25.54 -4.65 -3.27
C HIS A 63 -24.64 -5.88 -3.47
N ILE A 64 -23.55 -5.75 -4.24
CA ILE A 64 -22.59 -6.86 -4.46
C ILE A 64 -21.91 -7.29 -3.16
N ALA A 65 -21.47 -6.34 -2.31
CA ALA A 65 -20.93 -6.66 -0.98
C ALA A 65 -21.95 -7.45 -0.14
N GLY A 66 -23.22 -7.05 -0.16
CA GLY A 66 -24.31 -7.75 0.49
C GLY A 66 -24.53 -9.17 -0.05
N VAL A 67 -24.44 -9.36 -1.36
CA VAL A 67 -24.55 -10.68 -2.00
C VAL A 67 -23.42 -11.60 -1.56
N ILE A 68 -22.17 -11.10 -1.52
CA ILE A 68 -21.02 -11.87 -1.03
C ILE A 68 -21.27 -12.31 0.42
N ALA A 69 -21.54 -11.35 1.31
CA ALA A 69 -21.75 -11.63 2.73
C ALA A 69 -22.91 -12.61 2.97
N GLU A 70 -24.05 -12.43 2.27
CA GLU A 70 -25.22 -13.30 2.38
C GLU A 70 -24.94 -14.71 1.87
N THR A 71 -24.25 -14.85 0.74
CA THR A 71 -23.90 -16.16 0.18
C THR A 71 -23.06 -16.94 1.17
N GLU A 72 -22.07 -16.28 1.76
CA GLU A 72 -21.21 -16.95 2.71
C GLU A 72 -21.93 -17.31 3.99
N LYS A 73 -23.01 -16.64 4.43
CA LYS A 73 -23.71 -16.96 5.71
C LYS A 73 -23.98 -18.45 5.94
N THR A 74 -24.19 -19.22 4.89
CA THR A 74 -24.48 -20.66 4.93
C THR A 74 -23.26 -21.57 4.68
N LEU A 75 -22.12 -20.98 4.35
CA LEU A 75 -20.86 -21.65 3.98
C LEU A 75 -19.84 -21.61 5.14
N PRO A 76 -18.81 -22.48 5.15
CA PRO A 76 -17.87 -22.58 6.26
C PRO A 76 -16.92 -21.40 6.45
N LYS A 77 -16.49 -20.73 5.37
CA LYS A 77 -15.53 -19.60 5.46
C LYS A 77 -16.21 -18.25 5.22
N ARG A 78 -15.64 -17.20 5.81
CA ARG A 78 -15.98 -15.78 5.55
C ARG A 78 -14.74 -15.09 5.04
N HIS A 79 -14.82 -14.52 3.84
CA HIS A 79 -13.70 -13.82 3.23
C HIS A 79 -13.77 -12.31 3.44
N LEU A 80 -12.62 -11.65 3.36
CA LEU A 80 -12.55 -10.20 3.36
C LEU A 80 -13.16 -9.65 2.06
N ILE A 81 -13.84 -8.51 2.16
CA ILE A 81 -14.35 -7.76 1.02
C ILE A 81 -13.52 -6.47 0.88
N ALA A 82 -13.03 -6.21 -0.31
CA ALA A 82 -12.27 -5.03 -0.67
C ALA A 82 -13.06 -4.09 -1.59
N GLN A 83 -12.83 -2.78 -1.46
CA GLN A 83 -13.46 -1.74 -2.26
C GLN A 83 -12.41 -0.71 -2.70
N ASN A 84 -12.34 -0.44 -4.00
CA ASN A 84 -11.58 0.71 -4.52
C ASN A 84 -12.32 2.02 -4.25
N ILE A 85 -11.61 3.00 -3.68
CA ILE A 85 -12.18 4.26 -3.21
C ILE A 85 -11.87 5.43 -4.14
N ALA A 86 -10.61 5.60 -4.53
CA ALA A 86 -10.17 6.71 -5.38
C ALA A 86 -8.74 6.50 -5.92
N ASN A 87 -8.42 7.21 -7.01
CA ASN A 87 -7.05 7.59 -7.32
C ASN A 87 -6.55 8.63 -6.30
N GLY A 88 -5.29 8.52 -5.87
CA GLY A 88 -4.66 9.38 -4.88
C GLY A 88 -5.18 9.13 -3.47
N SER A 89 -5.81 10.15 -2.90
CA SER A 89 -6.26 10.14 -1.50
C SER A 89 -7.65 10.75 -1.38
N ARG A 90 -8.49 10.13 -0.56
CA ARG A 90 -9.84 10.61 -0.25
C ARG A 90 -10.24 10.13 1.14
N LYS A 91 -10.87 11.01 1.92
CA LYS A 91 -11.52 10.64 3.18
C LYS A 91 -12.81 9.87 2.91
N ILE A 92 -12.99 8.74 3.59
CA ILE A 92 -14.17 7.90 3.50
C ILE A 92 -15.18 8.39 4.55
N GLU A 93 -16.22 9.07 4.10
CA GLU A 93 -17.24 9.62 5.01
C GLU A 93 -18.26 8.55 5.46
N ASN A 94 -18.65 7.64 4.57
CA ASN A 94 -19.69 6.64 4.83
C ASN A 94 -19.18 5.23 4.44
N PRO A 95 -18.31 4.60 5.25
CA PRO A 95 -17.75 3.29 4.95
C PRO A 95 -18.86 2.22 4.95
N ASN A 96 -18.90 1.37 3.92
CA ASN A 96 -19.78 0.21 3.94
C ASN A 96 -19.30 -0.78 5.04
N PRO A 97 -20.17 -1.16 6.00
CA PRO A 97 -19.76 -2.00 7.14
C PRO A 97 -19.28 -3.41 6.74
N LEU A 98 -19.68 -3.90 5.56
CA LEU A 98 -19.25 -5.20 5.03
C LEU A 98 -17.83 -5.16 4.44
N VAL A 99 -17.31 -3.97 4.15
CA VAL A 99 -15.97 -3.82 3.58
C VAL A 99 -14.92 -3.91 4.70
N SER A 100 -13.88 -4.68 4.40
CA SER A 100 -12.75 -4.94 5.30
C SER A 100 -11.47 -4.23 4.85
N ILE A 101 -11.31 -4.03 3.54
CA ILE A 101 -10.13 -3.40 2.93
C ILE A 101 -10.59 -2.25 2.03
N PHE A 102 -10.08 -1.04 2.29
CA PHE A 102 -10.32 0.13 1.47
C PHE A 102 -9.09 0.45 0.64
N ASN A 103 -9.20 0.25 -0.67
CA ASN A 103 -8.09 0.37 -1.60
C ASN A 103 -8.09 1.73 -2.30
N PHE A 104 -6.91 2.28 -2.47
CA PHE A 104 -6.62 3.49 -3.23
C PHE A 104 -5.61 3.14 -4.32
N HIS A 105 -5.68 3.86 -5.44
CA HIS A 105 -4.73 3.69 -6.54
C HIS A 105 -3.80 4.90 -6.57
N TYR A 106 -2.52 4.71 -6.83
CA TYR A 106 -1.52 5.77 -6.93
C TYR A 106 -1.46 6.67 -5.68
N SER A 107 -1.63 6.07 -4.49
CA SER A 107 -1.70 6.81 -3.23
C SER A 107 -0.31 7.20 -2.71
N ARG A 108 0.24 8.26 -3.31
CA ARG A 108 1.54 8.85 -3.00
C ARG A 108 1.47 10.38 -3.13
N PRO A 109 1.79 11.14 -2.07
CA PRO A 109 2.11 10.68 -0.71
C PRO A 109 0.95 9.86 -0.09
N PRO A 110 1.20 9.04 0.94
CA PRO A 110 0.24 8.08 1.51
C PRO A 110 -0.84 8.73 2.39
N GLU A 111 -1.36 9.89 1.98
CA GLU A 111 -2.36 10.65 2.75
C GLU A 111 -3.66 9.88 2.97
N SER A 112 -4.00 8.93 2.08
CA SER A 112 -5.14 8.04 2.24
C SER A 112 -5.11 7.26 3.56
N VAL A 113 -3.92 6.93 4.06
CA VAL A 113 -3.77 6.26 5.36
C VAL A 113 -4.15 7.22 6.48
N ALA A 114 -3.50 8.39 6.56
CA ALA A 114 -3.74 9.37 7.62
C ALA A 114 -5.21 9.85 7.67
N MET A 115 -5.83 10.06 6.52
CA MET A 115 -7.24 10.50 6.43
C MET A 115 -8.23 9.45 6.98
N ASN A 116 -7.86 8.16 6.95
CA ASN A 116 -8.78 7.05 7.19
C ASN A 116 -8.34 6.10 8.31
N TYR A 117 -7.21 6.36 8.99
CA TYR A 117 -6.66 5.46 10.00
C TYR A 117 -7.64 5.21 11.16
N GLY A 118 -8.45 6.20 11.52
CA GLY A 118 -9.48 6.10 12.56
C GLY A 118 -10.61 5.11 12.26
N LEU A 119 -10.74 4.60 11.04
CA LEU A 119 -11.74 3.60 10.68
C LEU A 119 -11.48 2.24 11.32
N ASN A 120 -10.25 1.98 11.80
CA ASN A 120 -9.81 0.66 12.27
C ASN A 120 -10.06 -0.45 11.22
N LYS A 121 -9.74 -0.14 9.96
CA LYS A 121 -9.87 -1.01 8.79
C LYS A 121 -8.59 -0.99 7.99
N ALA A 122 -8.35 -2.01 7.18
CA ALA A 122 -7.18 -2.06 6.31
C ALA A 122 -7.28 -1.00 5.20
N ILE A 123 -6.25 -0.17 5.07
CA ILE A 123 -6.12 0.83 3.99
C ILE A 123 -5.03 0.35 3.03
N GLY A 124 -5.36 0.16 1.77
CA GLY A 124 -4.44 -0.38 0.75
C GLY A 124 -4.10 0.62 -0.35
N ASN A 125 -2.91 0.49 -0.92
CA ASN A 125 -2.51 1.09 -2.19
C ASN A 125 -2.32 -0.06 -3.19
N ASN A 126 -3.43 -0.58 -3.71
CA ASN A 126 -3.45 -1.84 -4.46
C ASN A 126 -3.15 -1.69 -5.96
N GLU A 127 -2.87 -0.47 -6.41
CA GLU A 127 -2.40 -0.22 -7.76
C GLU A 127 -1.43 0.97 -7.77
N THR A 128 -0.23 0.76 -8.27
CA THR A 128 0.75 1.81 -8.54
C THR A 128 1.38 1.61 -9.91
N GLY A 129 1.89 2.68 -10.50
CA GLY A 129 2.35 2.72 -11.88
C GLY A 129 2.42 4.17 -12.36
N PHE A 130 2.67 4.36 -13.66
CA PHE A 130 2.63 5.67 -14.33
C PHE A 130 3.62 6.74 -13.81
N ASP A 131 4.63 6.33 -13.04
CA ASP A 131 5.67 7.20 -12.48
C ASP A 131 7.06 6.89 -13.05
N GLY A 132 7.09 6.43 -14.30
CA GLY A 132 8.31 6.03 -14.97
C GLY A 132 8.75 4.62 -14.58
N MET A 133 9.93 4.25 -15.04
CA MET A 133 10.39 2.86 -15.09
C MET A 133 11.34 2.47 -13.96
N GLU A 134 11.78 3.42 -13.15
CA GLU A 134 12.83 3.20 -12.16
C GLU A 134 12.35 2.36 -10.96
N ASP A 135 13.11 1.35 -10.57
CA ASP A 135 12.75 0.48 -9.45
C ASP A 135 12.75 1.24 -8.11
N ALA A 136 13.58 2.29 -7.98
CA ALA A 136 13.64 3.13 -6.78
C ALA A 136 12.28 3.78 -6.49
N THR A 137 11.57 4.24 -7.54
CA THR A 137 10.23 4.81 -7.43
C THR A 137 9.27 3.88 -6.70
N TYR A 138 9.14 2.63 -7.15
CA TYR A 138 8.16 1.69 -6.60
C TYR A 138 8.61 1.06 -5.28
N ARG A 139 9.93 0.90 -5.07
CA ARG A 139 10.46 0.55 -3.75
C ARG A 139 10.06 1.61 -2.73
N ILE A 140 10.33 2.88 -3.02
CA ILE A 140 10.07 3.97 -2.09
C ILE A 140 8.57 4.09 -1.78
N GLN A 141 7.71 4.02 -2.81
CA GLN A 141 6.26 4.07 -2.60
C GLN A 141 5.75 2.92 -1.71
N GLY A 142 6.32 1.71 -1.86
CA GLY A 142 5.95 0.57 -1.01
C GLY A 142 6.36 0.77 0.44
N TRP A 143 7.61 1.16 0.67
CA TRP A 143 8.10 1.45 2.02
C TRP A 143 7.35 2.60 2.67
N GLU A 144 7.18 3.72 1.97
CA GLU A 144 6.47 4.89 2.48
C GLU A 144 5.03 4.54 2.87
N PHE A 145 4.31 3.81 2.01
CA PHE A 145 2.91 3.48 2.26
C PHE A 145 2.71 2.53 3.46
N LEU A 146 3.52 1.47 3.58
CA LEU A 146 3.41 0.53 4.70
C LEU A 146 3.85 1.16 6.02
N LEU A 147 4.94 1.94 6.02
CA LEU A 147 5.42 2.60 7.25
C LEU A 147 4.54 3.79 7.67
N ALA A 148 3.72 4.32 6.76
CA ALA A 148 2.65 5.26 7.10
C ALA A 148 1.45 4.61 7.80
N GLY A 149 1.43 3.28 7.94
CA GLY A 149 0.31 2.50 8.52
C GLY A 149 -0.61 1.85 7.50
N GLY A 150 -0.23 1.84 6.21
CA GLY A 150 -0.93 1.10 5.17
C GLY A 150 -0.84 -0.42 5.39
N ALA A 151 -1.87 -1.13 4.94
CA ALA A 151 -2.01 -2.58 5.16
C ALA A 151 -1.68 -3.42 3.91
N LEU A 152 -1.66 -2.80 2.73
CA LEU A 152 -1.44 -3.48 1.45
C LEU A 152 -0.78 -2.52 0.46
N TYR A 153 0.20 -3.02 -0.28
CA TYR A 153 0.86 -2.30 -1.37
C TYR A 153 0.98 -3.21 -2.59
N ASN A 154 0.73 -2.68 -3.79
CA ASN A 154 0.90 -3.40 -5.06
C ASN A 154 1.35 -2.45 -6.18
N ASN A 155 1.95 -2.99 -7.24
CA ASN A 155 2.40 -2.27 -8.43
C ASN A 155 2.01 -3.01 -9.72
N LEU A 156 1.76 -2.23 -10.77
CA LEU A 156 1.69 -2.71 -12.14
C LEU A 156 3.12 -3.06 -12.59
N ASP A 157 3.37 -4.36 -12.79
CA ASP A 157 4.66 -4.86 -13.27
C ASP A 157 4.60 -5.12 -14.78
N TYR A 158 5.12 -4.17 -15.55
CA TYR A 158 5.10 -4.22 -17.02
C TYR A 158 6.09 -5.23 -17.62
N SER A 159 6.88 -5.92 -16.80
CA SER A 159 7.78 -6.97 -17.27
C SER A 159 7.05 -8.28 -17.63
N PHE A 160 5.78 -8.42 -17.23
CA PHE A 160 4.92 -9.55 -17.57
C PHE A 160 4.07 -9.25 -18.81
N VAL A 161 4.33 -9.99 -19.89
CA VAL A 161 3.52 -9.98 -21.12
C VAL A 161 3.43 -11.39 -21.68
N ALA A 162 2.52 -11.63 -22.64
CA ALA A 162 2.46 -12.89 -23.37
C ALA A 162 3.82 -13.19 -24.05
N GLY A 163 4.36 -14.38 -23.82
CA GLY A 163 5.72 -14.76 -24.24
C GLY A 163 6.84 -14.30 -23.32
N SER A 164 6.53 -13.64 -22.20
CA SER A 164 7.47 -13.26 -21.14
C SER A 164 6.81 -13.39 -19.76
N GLU A 165 6.18 -14.52 -19.52
CA GLU A 165 5.42 -14.85 -18.30
C GLU A 165 6.31 -14.92 -17.05
N GLY A 166 7.64 -15.00 -17.21
CA GLY A 166 8.62 -14.92 -16.13
C GLY A 166 8.90 -13.49 -15.63
N GLY A 167 8.25 -12.47 -16.20
CA GLY A 167 8.46 -11.08 -15.79
C GLY A 167 9.83 -10.55 -16.25
N THR A 168 10.21 -10.85 -17.50
CA THR A 168 11.54 -10.52 -18.06
C THR A 168 11.47 -9.60 -19.27
N PHE A 169 10.27 -9.16 -19.67
CA PHE A 169 10.10 -8.28 -20.82
C PHE A 169 10.83 -6.96 -20.61
N GLN A 170 11.65 -6.58 -21.59
CA GLN A 170 12.29 -5.28 -21.62
C GLN A 170 11.38 -4.33 -22.41
N TYR A 171 10.67 -3.46 -21.68
CA TYR A 171 9.76 -2.50 -22.27
C TYR A 171 10.51 -1.31 -22.91
N PRO A 172 9.92 -0.66 -23.93
CA PRO A 172 10.54 0.47 -24.61
C PRO A 172 10.68 1.69 -23.67
N PRO A 173 11.58 2.65 -23.97
CA PRO A 173 11.80 3.82 -23.10
C PRO A 173 10.57 4.70 -22.85
N ALA A 174 9.54 4.59 -23.70
CA ALA A 174 8.29 5.33 -23.57
C ALA A 174 7.26 4.64 -22.64
N GLN A 175 7.62 3.54 -21.97
CA GLN A 175 6.72 2.83 -21.08
C GLN A 175 6.30 3.74 -19.89
N PRO A 176 4.99 3.84 -19.58
CA PRO A 176 4.53 4.73 -18.51
C PRO A 176 4.97 4.27 -17.11
N GLY A 177 5.17 2.97 -16.91
CA GLY A 177 5.51 2.37 -15.63
C GLY A 177 6.64 1.35 -15.73
N GLY A 178 7.13 0.91 -14.58
CA GLY A 178 8.25 -0.02 -14.46
C GLY A 178 7.82 -1.45 -14.13
N GLY A 179 8.72 -2.16 -13.46
CA GLY A 179 8.54 -3.57 -13.13
C GLY A 179 9.76 -4.35 -13.56
N SER A 180 10.36 -5.08 -12.63
CA SER A 180 11.57 -5.85 -12.91
C SER A 180 11.80 -6.91 -11.86
N THR A 181 12.62 -7.92 -12.19
CA THR A 181 13.12 -8.90 -11.20
C THR A 181 13.78 -8.20 -10.01
N ARG A 182 14.49 -7.09 -10.26
CA ARG A 182 15.18 -6.33 -9.22
C ARG A 182 14.18 -5.60 -8.30
N LEU A 183 13.13 -5.01 -8.84
CA LEU A 183 12.05 -4.44 -8.03
C LEU A 183 11.39 -5.50 -7.15
N ARG A 184 11.10 -6.69 -7.70
CA ARG A 184 10.53 -7.79 -6.91
C ARG A 184 11.44 -8.19 -5.75
N GLN A 185 12.76 -8.17 -5.93
CA GLN A 185 13.72 -8.36 -4.83
C GLN A 185 13.67 -7.20 -3.82
N HIS A 186 13.57 -5.94 -4.25
CA HIS A 186 13.41 -4.81 -3.33
C HIS A 186 12.11 -4.92 -2.50
N LEU A 187 11.01 -5.40 -3.09
CA LEU A 187 9.75 -5.62 -2.38
C LEU A 187 9.83 -6.80 -1.40
N ARG A 188 10.63 -7.82 -1.72
CA ARG A 188 10.99 -8.87 -0.77
C ARG A 188 11.73 -8.29 0.43
N ASN A 189 12.65 -7.36 0.22
CA ASN A 189 13.38 -6.71 1.32
C ASN A 189 12.44 -5.92 2.24
N LEU A 190 11.43 -5.25 1.68
CA LEU A 190 10.36 -4.60 2.46
C LEU A 190 9.59 -5.63 3.30
N HIS A 191 9.15 -6.72 2.68
CA HIS A 191 8.48 -7.82 3.38
C HIS A 191 9.34 -8.37 4.53
N ASP A 192 10.60 -8.70 4.26
CA ASP A 192 11.54 -9.24 5.25
C ASP A 192 11.83 -8.23 6.38
N PHE A 193 11.77 -6.93 6.12
CA PHE A 193 11.86 -5.90 7.17
C PHE A 193 10.61 -5.88 8.05
N MET A 194 9.42 -5.89 7.44
CA MET A 194 8.14 -5.90 8.15
C MET A 194 7.98 -7.15 9.03
N ASP A 195 8.43 -8.31 8.57
CA ASP A 195 8.42 -9.58 9.35
C ASP A 195 9.28 -9.53 10.62
N ARG A 196 10.26 -8.62 10.67
CA ARG A 196 11.18 -8.50 11.81
C ARG A 196 10.76 -7.42 12.80
N ILE A 197 9.58 -6.83 12.63
CA ILE A 197 8.98 -5.89 13.57
C ILE A 197 7.59 -6.40 13.98
N SER A 198 7.15 -6.07 15.19
CA SER A 198 5.80 -6.44 15.65
C SER A 198 4.76 -5.45 15.14
N PHE A 199 4.66 -5.28 13.81
CA PHE A 199 3.85 -4.23 13.20
C PHE A 199 2.36 -4.28 13.62
N ILE A 200 1.85 -5.46 14.00
CA ILE A 200 0.49 -5.65 14.52
C ILE A 200 0.22 -4.94 15.86
N HIS A 201 1.28 -4.58 16.61
CA HIS A 201 1.22 -3.84 17.87
C HIS A 201 1.69 -2.39 17.73
N MET A 202 2.15 -2.00 16.54
CA MET A 202 2.67 -0.68 16.25
C MET A 202 1.59 0.19 15.59
N LYS A 203 1.70 1.51 15.74
CA LYS A 203 0.82 2.50 15.10
C LYS A 203 1.64 3.55 14.37
N PRO A 204 1.13 4.14 13.26
CA PRO A 204 1.80 5.25 12.63
C PRO A 204 1.82 6.44 13.58
N ASP A 205 3.01 6.97 13.84
CA ASP A 205 3.21 8.11 14.71
C ASP A 205 4.38 8.97 14.22
N ARG A 206 4.05 10.02 13.47
CA ARG A 206 5.04 10.97 12.96
C ARG A 206 5.45 12.01 14.01
N SER A 207 4.74 12.08 15.16
CA SER A 207 5.01 13.07 16.20
C SER A 207 6.30 12.78 16.98
N ILE A 208 6.87 11.57 16.82
CA ILE A 208 8.16 11.23 17.41
C ILE A 208 9.32 12.00 16.76
N LEU A 209 9.17 12.56 15.55
CA LEU A 209 10.21 13.33 14.90
C LEU A 209 10.42 14.66 15.66
N ALA A 210 11.61 14.83 16.25
CA ALA A 210 11.97 16.03 17.00
C ALA A 210 12.81 17.02 16.17
N GLY A 211 13.45 16.57 15.09
CA GLY A 211 14.36 17.37 14.28
C GLY A 211 15.31 16.53 13.44
N GLY A 212 16.22 17.19 12.72
CA GLY A 212 17.29 16.52 11.96
C GLY A 212 16.90 15.94 10.60
N LEU A 213 15.62 16.04 10.20
CA LEU A 213 15.17 15.68 8.86
C LEU A 213 15.52 16.80 7.86
N PRO A 214 16.20 16.50 6.74
CA PRO A 214 16.46 17.48 5.70
C PRO A 214 15.18 18.10 5.12
N GLU A 215 15.29 19.31 4.59
CA GLU A 215 14.19 20.00 3.93
C GLU A 215 13.74 19.20 2.69
N ASN A 216 12.44 18.91 2.59
CA ASN A 216 11.79 18.12 1.53
C ASN A 216 11.95 16.59 1.61
N ASP A 217 12.62 16.05 2.63
CA ASP A 217 12.63 14.61 2.88
C ASP A 217 11.29 14.17 3.51
N SER A 218 10.87 12.94 3.20
CA SER A 218 9.71 12.31 3.84
C SER A 218 10.13 11.53 5.09
N PHE A 219 9.22 11.45 6.04
CA PHE A 219 9.38 10.69 7.28
C PHE A 219 8.09 9.95 7.60
N GLN A 220 8.20 8.63 7.72
CA GLN A 220 7.16 7.74 8.21
C GLN A 220 7.69 6.92 9.38
N ALA A 221 6.82 6.61 10.34
CA ALA A 221 7.20 5.80 11.49
C ALA A 221 6.04 4.95 11.99
N LEU A 222 6.29 3.65 12.17
CA LEU A 222 5.47 2.78 13.00
C LEU A 222 6.09 2.70 14.39
N VAL A 223 5.27 2.81 15.43
CA VAL A 223 5.71 2.98 16.81
C VAL A 223 4.90 2.10 17.76
N GLU A 224 5.61 1.33 18.59
CA GLU A 224 5.14 0.79 19.86
C GLU A 224 5.99 1.41 20.97
N PRO A 225 5.48 2.44 21.68
CA PRO A 225 6.30 3.25 22.59
C PRO A 225 7.04 2.42 23.63
N GLY A 226 8.35 2.66 23.77
CA GLY A 226 9.23 1.99 24.71
C GLY A 226 9.63 0.56 24.32
N LYS A 227 9.20 0.07 23.15
CA LYS A 227 9.44 -1.33 22.72
C LYS A 227 9.99 -1.46 21.31
N SER A 228 9.33 -0.90 20.30
CA SER A 228 9.71 -1.10 18.91
C SER A 228 9.40 0.14 18.09
N TYR A 229 10.34 0.54 17.24
CA TYR A 229 10.21 1.67 16.33
C TYR A 229 10.75 1.26 14.98
N ALA A 230 9.99 1.55 13.93
CA ALA A 230 10.40 1.40 12.56
C ALA A 230 10.20 2.74 11.87
N VAL A 231 11.29 3.36 11.45
CA VAL A 231 11.33 4.68 10.81
C VAL A 231 11.81 4.49 9.38
N TYR A 232 11.22 5.24 8.45
CA TYR A 232 11.59 5.24 7.05
C TYR A 232 11.70 6.68 6.53
N ILE A 233 12.80 6.96 5.84
CA ILE A 233 13.16 8.27 5.31
C ILE A 233 13.57 8.13 3.84
N HIS A 234 13.13 9.05 2.99
CA HIS A 234 13.55 9.16 1.61
C HIS A 234 13.42 10.60 1.12
N HIS A 235 14.09 10.93 0.02
CA HIS A 235 13.98 12.24 -0.63
C HIS A 235 13.29 12.22 -2.00
N GLY A 236 12.70 11.07 -2.35
CA GLY A 236 11.82 10.93 -3.51
C GLY A 236 10.57 11.80 -3.39
N ARG A 237 10.17 12.46 -4.50
CA ARG A 237 9.13 13.49 -4.51
C ARG A 237 8.42 13.61 -5.85
N VAL A 238 7.19 14.13 -5.82
CA VAL A 238 6.46 14.52 -7.03
C VAL A 238 6.94 15.91 -7.47
N VAL A 239 7.54 15.99 -8.65
CA VAL A 239 7.97 17.23 -9.29
C VAL A 239 6.90 17.67 -10.30
N LYS A 240 6.36 18.87 -10.08
CA LYS A 240 5.35 19.45 -10.97
C LYS A 240 5.91 19.60 -12.39
N ASP A 241 5.09 19.27 -13.39
CA ASP A 241 5.41 19.36 -14.83
C ASP A 241 6.54 18.45 -15.34
N ALA A 242 7.17 17.66 -14.47
CA ALA A 242 8.17 16.68 -14.86
C ALA A 242 7.56 15.42 -15.50
N ARG A 243 8.39 14.72 -16.29
CA ARG A 243 8.09 13.42 -16.90
C ARG A 243 9.31 12.50 -16.75
N PRO A 244 9.25 11.45 -15.91
CA PRO A 244 8.17 11.10 -14.98
C PRO A 244 7.99 12.17 -13.88
N ARG A 245 6.80 12.19 -13.27
CA ARG A 245 6.47 13.14 -12.20
C ARG A 245 7.20 12.83 -10.91
N TYR A 246 7.26 11.55 -10.54
CA TYR A 246 8.02 11.14 -9.35
C TYR A 246 9.50 11.08 -9.69
N GLN A 247 10.31 11.74 -8.87
CA GLN A 247 11.74 11.81 -9.03
C GLN A 247 12.42 11.51 -7.71
N VAL A 248 13.50 10.75 -7.79
CA VAL A 248 14.47 10.54 -6.73
C VAL A 248 15.83 10.53 -7.40
N ASP A 249 16.79 11.26 -6.84
CA ASP A 249 18.18 11.23 -7.29
C ASP A 249 19.00 10.32 -6.37
N ALA A 250 20.19 9.92 -6.82
CA ALA A 250 21.08 9.06 -6.04
C ALA A 250 22.23 9.85 -5.40
N THR A 251 22.00 11.14 -5.11
CA THR A 251 22.97 11.95 -4.36
C THR A 251 23.22 11.31 -2.99
N PRO A 252 24.48 11.21 -2.51
CA PRO A 252 24.73 10.75 -1.15
C PRO A 252 24.29 11.75 -0.08
N HIS A 253 23.67 11.23 0.99
CA HIS A 253 23.15 11.96 2.14
C HIS A 253 23.62 11.33 3.46
N HIS A 254 23.64 12.15 4.51
CA HIS A 254 23.79 11.74 5.91
C HIS A 254 22.87 12.64 6.75
N LEU A 255 22.27 12.09 7.81
CA LEU A 255 21.43 12.88 8.71
C LEU A 255 21.65 12.53 10.19
N ALA A 256 21.51 13.53 11.05
CA ALA A 256 21.51 13.38 12.50
C ALA A 256 20.06 13.42 13.00
N LEU A 257 19.38 12.27 12.96
CA LEU A 257 17.94 12.18 13.21
C LEU A 257 17.63 12.44 14.69
N GLU A 258 16.74 13.37 14.98
CA GLU A 258 16.28 13.59 16.35
C GLU A 258 14.90 12.97 16.56
N LEU A 259 14.79 12.04 17.53
CA LEU A 259 13.54 11.36 17.89
C LEU A 259 13.19 11.58 19.36
N GLN A 260 11.90 11.74 19.67
CA GLN A 260 11.38 11.64 21.02
C GLN A 260 11.24 10.17 21.41
N LEU A 261 12.04 9.72 22.38
CA LEU A 261 12.05 8.34 22.86
C LEU A 261 11.86 8.30 24.38
N PRO A 262 11.12 7.34 24.93
CA PRO A 262 11.12 7.05 26.37
C PRO A 262 12.50 6.61 26.87
N ALA A 263 12.72 6.71 28.17
CA ALA A 263 13.91 6.16 28.81
C ALA A 263 14.00 4.65 28.54
N GLY A 264 15.18 4.16 28.20
CA GLY A 264 15.36 2.75 27.86
C GLY A 264 16.73 2.43 27.30
N THR A 265 16.95 1.13 27.07
CA THR A 265 18.09 0.63 26.28
C THR A 265 17.53 0.02 25.01
N TYR A 266 17.94 0.52 23.86
CA TYR A 266 17.46 0.10 22.55
C TYR A 266 18.61 -0.46 21.72
N HIS A 267 18.37 -1.58 21.05
CA HIS A 267 19.19 -2.02 19.93
C HIS A 267 18.78 -1.23 18.67
N MET A 268 19.75 -0.54 18.07
CA MET A 268 19.59 0.32 16.90
C MET A 268 20.16 -0.36 15.65
N MET A 269 19.43 -0.32 14.55
CA MET A 269 19.86 -0.81 13.24
C MET A 269 19.39 0.11 12.13
N TRP A 270 20.33 0.68 11.39
CA TRP A 270 20.08 1.33 10.10
C TRP A 270 20.14 0.29 8.99
N VAL A 271 19.10 0.22 8.19
CA VAL A 271 18.89 -0.79 7.15
C VAL A 271 18.75 -0.10 5.80
N ASN A 272 19.46 -0.61 4.80
CA ASN A 272 19.36 -0.17 3.42
C ASN A 272 18.15 -0.85 2.73
N PRO A 273 17.11 -0.10 2.33
CA PRO A 273 15.90 -0.67 1.71
C PRO A 273 16.16 -1.45 0.41
N LYS A 274 17.20 -1.06 -0.33
CA LYS A 274 17.58 -1.68 -1.61
C LYS A 274 18.22 -3.06 -1.44
N SER A 275 18.98 -3.27 -0.37
CA SER A 275 19.76 -4.51 -0.15
C SER A 275 19.31 -5.34 1.05
N ALA A 276 18.48 -4.78 1.94
CA ALA A 276 18.19 -5.29 3.29
C ALA A 276 19.41 -5.38 4.23
N ASN A 277 20.57 -4.85 3.82
CA ASN A 277 21.77 -4.87 4.66
C ASN A 277 21.65 -3.92 5.84
N VAL A 278 22.27 -4.31 6.95
CA VAL A 278 22.43 -3.46 8.12
C VAL A 278 23.70 -2.65 7.94
N GLU A 279 23.55 -1.37 7.65
CA GLU A 279 24.68 -0.47 7.32
C GLU A 279 25.35 0.09 8.59
N LYS A 280 24.59 0.21 9.68
CA LYS A 280 25.09 0.64 10.99
C LYS A 280 24.21 0.06 12.09
N SER A 281 24.82 -0.41 13.17
CA SER A 281 24.10 -0.90 14.35
C SER A 281 24.78 -0.50 15.66
N GLY A 282 24.05 -0.55 16.77
CA GLY A 282 24.60 -0.22 18.08
C GLY A 282 23.57 -0.34 19.19
N THR A 283 24.00 -0.06 20.42
CA THR A 283 23.11 0.04 21.59
C THR A 283 22.97 1.50 21.99
N LEU A 284 21.73 1.99 22.05
CA LEU A 284 21.38 3.31 22.56
C LEU A 284 20.89 3.17 24.01
N ARG A 285 21.62 3.73 24.97
CA ARG A 285 21.14 3.91 26.35
C ARG A 285 20.65 5.35 26.47
N HIS A 286 19.35 5.56 26.66
CA HIS A 286 18.73 6.89 26.60
C HIS A 286 17.95 7.19 27.89
N PRO A 287 18.13 8.36 28.53
CA PRO A 287 17.39 8.75 29.73
C PRO A 287 15.94 9.18 29.45
N GLY A 288 15.53 9.24 28.18
CA GLY A 288 14.23 9.71 27.75
C GLY A 288 14.26 11.15 27.22
N GLY A 289 13.28 11.49 26.38
CA GLY A 289 13.22 12.76 25.65
C GLY A 289 13.92 12.67 24.30
N LYS A 290 14.58 13.75 23.87
CA LYS A 290 15.17 13.86 22.54
C LYS A 290 16.47 13.05 22.41
N ALA A 291 16.49 12.05 21.54
CA ALA A 291 17.66 11.27 21.17
C ALA A 291 18.14 11.68 19.76
N THR A 292 19.45 11.84 19.58
CA THR A 292 20.06 12.10 18.26
C THR A 292 20.72 10.82 17.74
N LEU A 293 20.42 10.45 16.50
CA LEU A 293 20.86 9.21 15.86
C LEU A 293 21.49 9.53 14.49
N ASP A 294 22.81 9.37 14.39
CA ASP A 294 23.52 9.57 13.12
C ASP A 294 23.29 8.39 12.17
N SER A 295 22.78 8.67 10.98
CA SER A 295 22.66 7.67 9.92
C SER A 295 24.05 7.29 9.37
N PRO A 296 24.21 6.14 8.73
CA PRO A 296 25.26 5.96 7.73
C PRO A 296 24.98 6.83 6.49
N GLU A 297 25.93 6.89 5.56
CA GLU A 297 25.66 7.45 4.23
C GLU A 297 24.59 6.62 3.51
N TYR A 298 23.63 7.27 2.86
CA TYR A 298 22.61 6.64 2.02
C TYR A 298 22.37 7.51 0.79
N THR A 299 21.77 6.94 -0.26
CA THR A 299 21.37 7.70 -1.44
C THR A 299 19.85 7.91 -1.39
N GLU A 300 19.07 7.07 -2.05
CA GLU A 300 17.64 7.25 -2.33
C GLU A 300 16.73 7.22 -1.06
N ASP A 301 17.01 6.30 -0.14
CA ASP A 301 16.18 5.98 1.02
C ASP A 301 16.97 5.24 2.11
N ILE A 302 16.48 5.31 3.35
CA ILE A 302 17.04 4.59 4.50
C ILE A 302 15.95 4.23 5.52
N ALA A 303 16.09 3.07 6.17
CA ALA A 303 15.23 2.65 7.26
C ALA A 303 16.01 2.56 8.57
N LEU A 304 15.34 2.85 9.68
CA LEU A 304 15.85 2.67 11.04
C LEU A 304 14.91 1.76 11.82
N ARG A 305 15.47 0.78 12.51
CA ARG A 305 14.78 -0.05 13.48
C ARG A 305 15.40 0.15 14.86
N LEU A 306 14.55 0.45 15.85
CA LEU A 306 14.91 0.43 17.27
C LEU A 306 14.07 -0.64 17.96
N THR A 307 14.69 -1.46 18.79
CA THR A 307 13.99 -2.45 19.62
C THR A 307 14.52 -2.39 21.03
N ALA A 308 13.65 -2.29 22.02
CA ALA A 308 14.06 -2.32 23.42
C ALA A 308 14.70 -3.68 23.74
N ASN A 309 15.79 -3.64 24.51
CA ASN A 309 16.43 -4.82 25.06
C ASN A 309 15.65 -5.39 26.24
#